data_AF-A0A7W9PE76-F1
#
_entry.id   AF-A0A7W9PE76-F1
#
_cell.length_a   1.000
_cell.length_b   1.000
_cell.length_c   1.000
_cell.angle_alpha   90.00
_cell.angle_beta   90.00
_cell.angle_gamma   90.00
#
_symmetry.space_group_name_H-M   'P 1'
#
loop_
_entity.id
_entity.type
_entity.pdbx_description
1 polymer ?
#
loop_
_entity_poly.entity_id
_entity_poly.type
_entity_poly.pdbx_seq_one_letter_code
_entity_poly.pdbx_strand_id
1 'polypeptide(L)' 'MKNSIDKYLRQAHIESASARISRIATRAARAGYLLVRGRPGGREWALLDAGDGEVVYSAARLEEIEGWLDT' A
#
# COMPACT_ATOMS: atom_id res chain seq x y z
N MET A 1 2.29 20.45 -28.68
CA MET A 1 3.05 20.41 -27.40
C MET A 1 2.15 19.95 -26.24
N LYS A 2 1.81 18.65 -26.16
CA LYS A 2 0.97 18.09 -25.07
C LYS A 2 1.73 17.11 -24.15
N ASN A 3 2.98 16.74 -24.49
CA ASN A 3 3.71 15.64 -23.83
C ASN A 3 4.40 15.99 -22.50
N SER A 4 4.55 17.27 -22.13
CA SER A 4 5.30 17.64 -20.92
C SER A 4 4.44 17.58 -19.66
N ILE A 5 3.17 18.01 -19.71
CA ILE A 5 2.31 18.11 -18.52
C ILE A 5 1.95 16.71 -17.98
N ASP A 6 1.63 15.76 -18.87
CA ASP A 6 1.28 14.39 -18.49
C ASP A 6 2.41 13.65 -17.74
N LYS A 7 3.67 13.98 -18.06
CA LYS A 7 4.85 13.40 -17.38
C LYS A 7 4.95 13.88 -15.94
N TYR A 8 4.75 15.18 -15.69
CA TYR A 8 4.80 15.74 -14.34
C TYR A 8 3.64 15.23 -13.47
N LEU A 9 2.44 15.11 -14.04
CA LEU A 9 1.28 14.56 -13.32
C LEU A 9 1.48 13.08 -12.95
N ARG A 10 2.10 12.27 -13.83
CA ARG A 10 2.43 10.87 -13.53
C ARG A 10 3.50 10.74 -12.45
N GLN A 11 4.56 11.54 -12.51
CA GLN A 11 5.63 11.51 -11.51
C GLN A 11 5.12 11.90 -10.12
N ALA A 12 4.37 13.00 -10.02
CA ALA A 12 3.79 13.44 -8.74
C ALA A 12 2.80 12.42 -8.16
N HIS A 13 2.01 11.76 -9.02
CA HIS A 13 1.09 10.69 -8.59
C HIS A 13 1.84 9.46 -8.06
N ILE A 14 2.96 9.06 -8.70
CA ILE A 14 3.80 7.94 -8.22
C ILE A 14 4.45 8.30 -6.87
N GLU A 15 4.96 9.52 -6.72
CA GLU A 15 5.56 9.99 -5.46
C GLU A 15 4.52 10.04 -4.33
N SER A 16 3.33 10.56 -4.61
CA SER A 16 2.21 10.57 -3.65
C SER A 16 1.78 9.15 -3.25
N ALA A 17 1.68 8.24 -4.22
CA ALA A 17 1.37 6.83 -3.96
C ALA A 17 2.46 6.15 -3.12
N SER A 18 3.74 6.42 -3.42
CA SER A 18 4.89 5.88 -2.66
C SER A 18 4.91 6.39 -1.22
N ALA A 19 4.68 7.68 -1.01
CA ALA A 19 4.61 8.28 0.33
C ALA A 19 3.46 7.68 1.15
N ARG A 20 2.30 7.46 0.52
CA ARG A 20 1.14 6.85 1.17
C ARG A 20 1.40 5.39 1.55
N ILE A 21 1.95 4.59 0.64
CA ILE A 21 2.32 3.19 0.90
C ILE A 21 3.32 3.12 2.06
N SER A 22 4.34 3.98 2.05
CA SER A 22 5.35 4.04 3.12
C SER A 22 4.72 4.35 4.48
N ARG A 23 3.80 5.33 4.54
CA ARG A 23 3.09 5.67 5.78
C ARG A 23 2.29 4.49 6.31
N ILE A 24 1.55 3.79 5.45
CA ILE A 24 0.72 2.65 5.85
C ILE A 24 1.60 1.48 6.27
N ALA A 25 2.71 1.23 5.57
CA ALA A 25 3.69 0.20 5.97
C ALA A 25 4.30 0.50 7.35
N THR A 26 4.67 1.75 7.64
CA THR A 26 5.15 2.14 8.98
C THR A 26 4.09 1.91 10.04
N ARG A 27 2.82 2.21 9.75
CA ARG A 27 1.71 1.96 10.69
C ARG A 27 1.49 0.47 10.92
N ALA A 28 1.43 -0.32 9.85
CA ALA A 28 1.35 -1.78 9.91
C ALA A 28 2.47 -2.35 10.79
N ALA A 29 3.71 -1.94 10.54
CA ALA A 29 4.88 -2.41 11.31
C ALA A 29 4.77 -2.08 12.80
N ARG A 30 4.25 -0.89 13.16
CA ARG A 30 4.02 -0.51 14.57
C ARG A 30 2.95 -1.35 15.25
N ALA A 31 2.03 -1.91 14.49
CA ALA A 31 0.97 -2.79 14.97
C ALA A 31 1.34 -4.29 14.90
N GLY A 32 2.56 -4.62 14.44
CA GLY A 32 3.00 -6.02 14.31
C GLY A 32 2.64 -6.67 12.98
N TYR A 33 2.37 -5.89 11.93
CA TYR A 33 2.00 -6.37 10.61
C TYR A 33 2.99 -5.95 9.51
N LEU A 34 3.06 -6.75 8.45
CA LEU A 34 3.81 -6.47 7.23
C LEU A 34 2.85 -6.18 6.08
N LEU A 35 2.96 -4.99 5.49
CA LEU A 35 2.20 -4.64 4.29
C LEU A 35 2.88 -5.23 3.04
N VAL A 36 2.19 -6.11 2.34
CA VAL A 36 2.65 -6.70 1.08
C VAL A 36 1.65 -6.43 -0.04
N ARG A 37 2.17 -6.27 -1.26
CA ARG A 37 1.34 -6.41 -2.46
C ARG A 37 1.22 -7.90 -2.75
N GLY A 38 0.00 -8.39 -2.91
CA GLY A 38 -0.29 -9.80 -3.22
C GLY A 38 0.44 -10.29 -4.47
N ARG A 39 0.42 -11.62 -4.67
CA ARG A 39 1.17 -12.36 -5.72
C ARG A 39 1.25 -11.62 -7.07
N PRO A 40 2.30 -11.86 -7.88
CA PRO A 40 2.44 -11.22 -9.18
C PRO A 40 1.20 -11.53 -10.05
N GLY A 41 0.38 -10.50 -10.30
CA GLY A 41 -0.90 -10.61 -11.02
C GLY A 41 -2.12 -10.16 -10.20
N GLY A 42 -2.05 -10.22 -8.87
CA GLY A 42 -3.06 -9.68 -7.96
C GLY A 42 -2.87 -8.18 -7.77
N ARG A 43 -3.94 -7.39 -7.97
CA ARG A 43 -3.97 -5.97 -7.60
C ARG A 43 -4.33 -5.76 -6.13
N GLU A 44 -4.20 -6.80 -5.32
CA GLU A 44 -4.64 -6.82 -3.93
C GLU A 44 -3.46 -6.54 -3.00
N TRP A 45 -3.75 -5.86 -1.91
CA TRP A 45 -2.88 -5.64 -0.78
C TRP A 45 -3.21 -6.64 0.31
N ALA A 46 -2.20 -7.05 1.07
CA ALA A 46 -2.38 -7.89 2.24
C ALA A 46 -1.54 -7.37 3.41
N LEU A 47 -2.08 -7.53 4.61
CA LEU A 47 -1.37 -7.45 5.87
C LEU A 47 -1.03 -8.87 6.30
N LEU A 48 0.25 -9.12 6.48
CA LEU A 48 0.73 -10.35 7.11
C LEU A 48 1.03 -10.09 8.58
N ASP A 49 0.81 -11.06 9.44
CA ASP A 49 1.34 -11.00 10.80
C ASP A 49 2.87 -11.05 10.75
N ALA A 50 3.56 -10.19 11.52
CA ALA A 50 5.01 -10.12 11.48
C ALA A 50 5.70 -11.30 12.19
N GLY A 51 4.98 -12.06 13.01
CA GLY A 51 5.47 -13.20 13.76
C GLY A 51 5.46 -14.50 12.97
N ASP A 52 4.34 -14.81 12.30
CA ASP A 52 4.17 -16.06 11.54
C ASP A 52 4.09 -15.88 10.01
N GLY A 53 3.87 -14.65 9.52
CA GLY A 53 3.75 -14.36 8.11
C GLY A 53 2.39 -14.71 7.50
N GLU A 54 1.40 -15.10 8.30
CA GLU A 54 0.06 -15.44 7.84
C GLU A 54 -0.74 -14.21 7.42
N VAL A 55 -1.63 -14.38 6.46
CA VAL A 55 -2.48 -13.29 5.98
C VAL A 55 -3.54 -12.97 7.03
N VAL A 56 -3.41 -11.80 7.65
CA VAL A 56 -4.36 -11.28 8.65
C VAL A 56 -5.54 -10.61 7.94
N TYR A 57 -5.25 -9.84 6.89
CA TYR A 57 -6.26 -9.12 6.14
C TYR A 57 -5.81 -8.89 4.70
N SER A 58 -6.72 -8.96 3.73
CA SER A 58 -6.46 -8.64 2.34
C SER A 58 -7.56 -7.76 1.78
N ALA A 59 -7.18 -6.83 0.89
CA ALA A 59 -8.11 -5.92 0.25
C ALA A 59 -7.62 -5.50 -1.13
N ALA A 60 -8.56 -5.17 -2.02
CA ALA A 60 -8.24 -4.69 -3.36
C ALA A 60 -7.64 -3.28 -3.34
N ARG A 61 -7.94 -2.48 -2.31
CA ARG A 61 -7.53 -1.08 -2.22
C ARG A 61 -6.74 -0.79 -0.94
N LEU A 62 -5.82 0.17 -1.04
CA LEU A 62 -4.94 0.55 0.06
C LEU A 62 -5.70 1.30 1.17
N GLU A 63 -6.79 1.99 0.80
CA GLU A 63 -7.74 2.64 1.70
C GLU A 63 -8.36 1.67 2.71
N GLU A 64 -8.68 0.45 2.27
CA GLU A 64 -9.33 -0.56 3.09
C GLU A 64 -8.34 -1.14 4.13
N ILE A 65 -7.08 -1.31 3.73
CA ILE A 65 -5.99 -1.66 4.65
C ILE A 65 -5.79 -0.56 5.69
N GLU A 66 -5.79 0.70 5.25
CA GLU A 66 -5.63 1.85 6.13
C GLU A 66 -6.75 1.94 7.17
N GLY A 67 -8.01 1.77 6.76
CA GLY A 67 -9.15 1.75 7.69
C GLY A 67 -9.10 0.60 8.69
N TRP A 68 -8.61 -0.58 8.28
CA TRP A 68 -8.41 -1.70 9.21
C TRP A 68 -7.36 -1.38 10.28
N LEU A 69 -6.26 -0.71 9.91
CA LEU A 69 -5.23 -0.25 10.85
C LEU A 69 -5.64 0.94 11.74
N ASP A 70 -6.81 1.53 11.49
CA ASP A 70 -7.41 2.61 12.28
C ASP A 70 -8.46 2.09 13.29
N THR A 71 -8.76 0.79 13.28
CA THR A 71 -9.68 0.13 14.23
C THR A 71 -8.96 -0.28 15.51
#